data_AF-A0A7C1LII6-F1
#
_entry.id   AF-A0A7C1LII6-F1
#
_cell.length_a   1.000
_cell.length_b   1.000
_cell.length_c   1.000
_cell.angle_alpha   90.00
_cell.angle_beta   90.00
_cell.angle_gamma   90.00
#
_symmetry.space_group_name_H-M   'P 1'
#
loop_
_entity.id
_entity.type
_entity.pdbx_description
1 polymer ?
#
loop_
_entity_poly.entity_id
_entity_poly.type
_entity_poly.pdbx_seq_one_letter_code
_entity_poly.pdbx_strand_id
1 'polypeptide(L)' 'MIIGHWNEERDSKRIQRILEKVGKLWGNSPDLSFGQFIQNVFGSAIRDQPIYFKEDGEIEKILDYLLGEVKIKKTKSK' A
#
# COMPACT_ATOMS: atom_id res chain seq x y z
N MET A 1 34.47 -6.11 -13.49
CA MET A 1 33.61 -5.04 -14.04
C MET A 1 32.17 -5.52 -13.89
N ILE A 2 31.53 -5.23 -12.76
CA ILE A 2 30.12 -5.62 -12.55
C ILE A 2 29.28 -4.47 -13.09
N ILE A 3 28.57 -4.74 -14.18
CA ILE A 3 27.67 -3.80 -14.85
C ILE A 3 26.43 -3.72 -13.96
N GLY A 4 26.49 -2.92 -12.90
CA GLY A 4 25.32 -2.61 -12.09
C GLY A 4 24.35 -1.82 -12.95
N HIS A 5 23.29 -2.48 -13.43
CA HIS A 5 22.07 -1.78 -13.79
C HIS A 5 21.61 -1.06 -12.53
N TRP A 6 21.87 0.24 -12.46
CA TRP A 6 21.25 1.14 -11.50
C TRP A 6 19.75 1.16 -11.81
N ASN A 7 19.01 0.17 -11.29
CA ASN A 7 17.60 0.37 -11.02
C ASN A 7 17.54 1.59 -10.10
N GLU A 8 16.78 2.60 -10.52
CA GLU A 8 16.43 3.79 -9.75
C GLU A 8 16.42 3.46 -8.24
N GLU A 9 17.29 4.11 -7.46
CA GLU A 9 17.35 3.92 -6.01
C GLU A 9 15.92 3.95 -5.46
N ARG A 10 15.46 2.81 -4.95
CA ARG A 10 14.11 2.71 -4.39
C ARG A 10 13.97 3.81 -3.34
N ASP A 11 13.05 4.75 -3.54
CA ASP A 11 12.88 5.95 -2.68
C ASP A 11 12.74 5.55 -1.21
N SER A 12 13.72 5.86 -0.36
CA SER A 12 13.70 5.48 1.05
C SER A 12 12.54 6.12 1.82
N LYS A 13 12.04 7.28 1.35
CA LYS A 13 10.89 7.96 1.95
C LYS A 13 9.58 7.16 1.80
N ARG A 14 9.53 6.19 0.88
CA ARG A 14 8.36 5.31 0.71
C ARG A 14 8.01 4.54 1.98
N ILE A 15 9.01 4.13 2.76
CA ILE A 15 8.81 3.34 3.98
C ILE A 15 7.97 4.13 4.97
N GLN A 16 8.41 5.36 5.28
CA GLN A 16 7.72 6.23 6.22
C GLN A 16 6.29 6.56 5.76
N ARG A 17 6.10 6.90 4.46
CA ARG A 17 4.77 7.19 3.90
C ARG A 17 3.80 6.01 4.03
N ILE A 18 4.26 4.81 3.71
CA ILE A 18 3.44 3.59 3.82
C ILE A 18 3.10 3.31 5.29
N LEU A 19 4.07 3.40 6.20
CA LEU A 19 3.86 3.19 7.63
C LEU A 19 2.87 4.20 8.22
N GLU A 20 2.91 5.46 7.80
CA GLU A 20 1.95 6.48 8.24
C GLU A 20 0.51 6.15 7.81
N LYS A 21 0.33 5.69 6.56
CA LYS A 21 -0.99 5.27 6.05
C LYS A 21 -1.51 4.03 6.78
N VAL A 22 -0.64 3.04 6.99
CA VAL A 22 -0.93 1.84 7.78
C VAL A 22 -1.32 2.22 9.21
N GLY A 23 -0.58 3.12 9.86
CA GLY A 23 -0.87 3.58 11.22
C GLY A 23 -2.23 4.27 11.33
N LYS A 24 -2.58 5.12 10.36
CA LYS A 24 -3.90 5.77 10.31
C LYS A 24 -5.05 4.75 10.19
N LEU A 25 -4.93 3.79 9.28
CA LEU A 25 -5.95 2.76 9.07
C LEU A 25 -6.06 1.82 10.27
N TRP A 26 -4.93 1.39 10.83
CA TRP A 26 -4.90 0.50 11.98
C TRP A 26 -5.40 1.17 13.25
N GLY A 27 -5.17 2.48 13.42
CA GLY A 27 -5.72 3.26 14.52
C GLY A 27 -7.25 3.26 14.60
N ASN A 28 -7.95 2.95 13.50
CA ASN A 28 -9.41 2.80 13.49
C ASN A 28 -9.89 1.42 13.99
N SER A 29 -8.98 0.47 14.22
CA SER A 29 -9.28 -0.89 14.70
C SER A 29 -8.21 -1.35 15.70
N PRO A 30 -8.14 -0.70 16.88
CA PRO A 30 -7.08 -0.93 17.87
C PRO A 30 -7.16 -2.32 18.54
N ASP A 31 -8.28 -3.02 18.38
CA ASP A 31 -8.51 -4.39 18.84
C ASP A 31 -7.75 -5.43 18.00
N LEU A 32 -7.42 -5.09 16.75
CA LEU A 32 -6.67 -5.99 15.87
C LEU A 32 -5.19 -5.96 16.21
N SER A 33 -4.57 -7.13 16.35
CA SER A 33 -3.11 -7.22 16.29
C SER A 33 -2.63 -6.82 14.89
N PHE A 34 -1.39 -6.31 14.79
CA PHE A 34 -0.85 -5.82 13.51
C PHE A 34 -0.94 -6.86 12.39
N GLY A 35 -0.58 -8.12 12.68
CA GLY A 35 -0.66 -9.21 11.71
C GLY A 35 -2.09 -9.47 11.22
N GLN A 36 -3.07 -9.46 12.13
CA GLN A 36 -4.48 -9.62 11.78
C GLN A 36 -4.98 -8.45 10.92
N PHE A 37 -4.58 -7.22 11.26
CA PHE A 37 -4.90 -6.05 10.46
C PHE A 37 -4.37 -6.17 9.03
N ILE A 38 -3.09 -6.52 8.86
CA ILE A 38 -2.47 -6.74 7.53
C ILE A 38 -3.21 -7.84 6.78
N GLN A 39 -3.54 -8.95 7.43
CA GLN A 39 -4.30 -10.03 6.80
C GLN A 39 -5.71 -9.61 6.41
N ASN A 40 -6.39 -8.77 7.20
CA ASN A 40 -7.73 -8.28 6.85
C ASN A 40 -7.69 -7.35 5.63
N VAL A 41 -6.73 -6.41 5.62
CA VAL A 41 -6.54 -5.44 4.56
C VAL A 41 -6.12 -6.11 3.24
N PHE A 42 -5.12 -6.98 3.30
CA PHE A 42 -4.46 -7.51 2.10
C PHE A 42 -4.84 -8.96 1.77
N GLY A 43 -5.31 -9.73 2.75
CA GLY A 43 -5.70 -11.14 2.55
C GLY A 43 -7.07 -11.33 1.89
N SER A 44 -7.96 -10.33 1.96
CA SER A 44 -9.25 -10.35 1.25
C SER A 44 -9.19 -9.72 -0.15
N ALA A 45 -8.39 -8.65 -0.29
CA ALA A 45 -8.28 -7.83 -1.51
C ALA A 45 -7.28 -8.37 -2.56
N ILE A 46 -6.35 -9.26 -2.16
CA ILE A 46 -5.25 -9.73 -3.02
C ILE A 46 -5.25 -11.26 -3.04
N ARG A 47 -6.25 -11.87 -3.69
CA ARG A 47 -6.36 -13.34 -3.75
C ARG A 47 -5.40 -14.01 -4.74
N ASP A 48 -4.75 -13.24 -5.61
CA ASP A 48 -3.92 -13.81 -6.67
C ASP A 48 -2.46 -14.01 -6.26
N GLN A 49 -1.97 -13.29 -5.24
CA GLN A 49 -0.59 -13.40 -4.76
C GLN A 49 -0.42 -12.86 -3.32
N PRO A 50 0.43 -13.49 -2.50
CA PRO A 50 0.81 -12.95 -1.20
C PRO A 50 1.30 -11.49 -1.24
N ILE A 51 1.07 -10.75 -0.15
CA ILE A 51 1.42 -9.32 -0.04
C ILE A 51 2.90 -9.03 -0.35
N TYR A 52 3.81 -9.93 -0.02
CA TYR A 52 5.25 -9.75 -0.22
C TYR A 52 5.68 -9.85 -1.70
N PHE A 53 4.79 -10.23 -2.62
CA PHE A 53 5.01 -10.16 -4.06
C PHE A 53 4.56 -8.84 -4.68
N LYS A 54 3.87 -7.97 -3.92
CA LYS A 54 3.39 -6.68 -4.40
C LYS A 54 4.47 -5.62 -4.31
N GLU A 55 4.54 -4.78 -5.34
CA GLU A 55 5.42 -3.62 -5.30
C GLU A 55 4.89 -2.55 -4.33
N ASP A 56 5.78 -1.78 -3.72
CA ASP A 56 5.44 -0.75 -2.73
C ASP A 56 4.39 0.24 -3.27
N GLY A 57 4.44 0.56 -4.57
CA GLY A 57 3.47 1.43 -5.22
C GLY A 57 2.09 0.81 -5.43
N GLU A 58 1.97 -0.52 -5.51
CA GLU A 58 0.67 -1.20 -5.48
C GLU A 58 0.09 -1.16 -4.07
N ILE A 59 0.92 -1.38 -3.05
CA ILE A 59 0.53 -1.27 -1.64
C ILE A 59 0.04 0.14 -1.32
N GLU A 60 0.78 1.17 -1.73
CA GLU A 60 0.42 2.57 -1.47
C GLU A 60 -0.95 2.92 -2.10
N LYS A 61 -1.24 2.47 -3.33
CA LYS A 61 -2.55 2.66 -3.97
C LYS A 61 -3.71 2.01 -3.22
N ILE A 62 -3.51 0.81 -2.67
CA ILE A 62 -4.52 0.13 -1.87
C ILE A 62 -4.79 0.92 -0.59
N LEU A 63 -3.74 1.38 0.08
CA LEU A 63 -3.85 2.20 1.29
C LEU A 63 -4.55 3.53 1.00
N ASP A 64 -4.22 4.20 -0.11
CA ASP A 64 -4.87 5.43 -0.57
C ASP A 64 -6.37 5.23 -0.79
N TYR A 65 -6.74 4.12 -1.45
CA TYR A 65 -8.13 3.76 -1.68
C TYR A 65 -8.89 3.55 -0.36
N LEU A 66 -8.30 2.82 0.58
CA LEU A 66 -8.91 2.56 1.88
C LEU A 66 -9.04 3.81 2.76
N LEU A 67 -8.10 4.76 2.62
CA LEU A 67 -8.16 6.06 3.29
C LEU A 67 -9.17 7.03 2.63
N GLY A 68 -9.73 6.67 1.46
CA GLY A 68 -10.58 7.59 0.69
C GLY A 68 -9.81 8.73 0.02
N GLU A 69 -8.48 8.61 -0.11
CA GLU A 69 -7.61 9.61 -0.77
C GLU A 69 -7.63 9.50 -2.31
N VAL A 70 -8.34 8.51 -2.86
CA VAL A 70 -8.55 8.40 -4.31
C VAL A 70 -9.57 9.43 -4.76
N LYS A 71 -9.07 10.55 -5.29
CA LYS A 71 -9.86 11.48 -6.11
C LYS A 71 -10.41 10.72 -7.31
N ILE A 72 -11.66 10.25 -7.22
CA ILE A 72 -12.42 9.81 -8.40
C ILE A 72 -12.46 11.02 -9.33
N LYS A 73 -11.64 11.02 -10.39
CA LYS A 73 -11.85 11.94 -11.51
C LYS A 73 -13.24 11.62 -12.03
N LYS A 74 -14.23 12.45 -11.69
CA LYS A 74 -15.54 12.42 -12.35
C LYS A 74 -15.27 12.63 -13.84
N THR A 75 -15.25 11.54 -14.61
CA THR A 75 -15.29 11.61 -16.06
C THR A 75 -16.62 12.28 -16.39
N LYS A 76 -16.57 13.52 -16.87
CA LYS A 76 -17.74 14.18 -17.48
C LYS A 76 -18.15 13.28 -18.65
N SER A 77 -19.27 12.57 -18.49
CA SER A 77 -19.99 12.01 -19.64
C SER A 77 -20.33 13.17 -20.55
N LYS A 78 -19.89 13.08 -21.80
CA LYS A 78 -20.25 13.99 -22.89
C LYS A 78 -21.29 13.29 -23.74
#